data_AF-A0A1Q8LIQ2-F1
#
_entry.id   AF-A0A1Q8LIQ2-F1
#
_cell.length_a   1.000
_cell.length_b   1.000
_cell.length_c   1.000
_cell.angle_alpha   90.00
_cell.angle_beta   90.00
_cell.angle_gamma   90.00
#
_symmetry.space_group_name_H-M   'P 1'
#
loop_
_entity.id
_entity.type
_entity.pdbx_description
1 polymer ?
#
loop_
_entity_poly.entity_id
_entity_poly.type
_entity_poly.pdbx_seq_one_letter_code
_entity_poly.pdbx_strand_id
1 'polypeptide(L)'
;MHLVSTEPVGEHHVMSEPGEVPARVPRQMWQWIGDVLGKGRARHFDPLVSCVLASGEVMRDGGAAQTSLEVLQHWARYLDSSRRLVHQNELQFIRHLRAAGRSDPEIRSLAVLDPDTDIDARLTELEQLVRRVDRPPPPQRQA
;
A
#
# COMPACT_ATOMS: atom_id res chain seq x y z
N MET A 1 -39.63 23.92 -18.21
CA MET A 1 -38.53 23.93 -17.22
C MET A 1 -39.03 23.20 -15.99
N HIS A 2 -38.65 21.93 -15.81
CA HIS A 2 -38.96 21.16 -14.61
C HIS A 2 -37.64 20.86 -13.90
N LEU A 3 -37.56 21.29 -12.64
CA LEU A 3 -36.42 21.10 -11.76
C LEU A 3 -36.29 19.61 -11.42
N VAL A 4 -35.17 19.00 -11.81
CA VAL A 4 -34.81 17.64 -11.39
C VAL A 4 -34.22 17.73 -9.98
N SER A 5 -34.91 17.09 -9.04
CA SER A 5 -34.51 16.92 -7.65
C SER A 5 -33.18 16.17 -7.57
N THR A 6 -32.19 16.77 -6.92
CA THR A 6 -30.92 16.12 -6.58
C THR A 6 -31.09 15.31 -5.29
N GLU A 7 -31.35 14.01 -5.41
CA GLU A 7 -31.13 13.08 -4.29
C GLU A 7 -29.64 12.75 -4.19
N PRO A 8 -29.04 12.72 -2.99
CA PRO A 8 -27.66 12.29 -2.83
C PRO A 8 -27.63 10.77 -3.05
N VAL A 9 -26.84 10.34 -4.02
CA VAL A 9 -26.48 8.92 -4.20
C VAL A 9 -25.79 8.50 -2.92
N GLY A 10 -26.53 7.73 -2.11
CA GLY A 10 -26.00 7.08 -0.92
C GLY A 10 -24.76 6.32 -1.32
N GLU A 11 -23.64 6.65 -0.67
CA GLU A 11 -22.43 5.87 -0.70
C GLU A 11 -22.79 4.44 -0.28
N HIS A 12 -22.88 3.54 -1.25
CA HIS A 12 -22.78 2.12 -0.98
C HIS A 12 -21.33 1.83 -0.57
N HIS A 13 -21.01 2.20 0.67
CA HIS A 13 -19.86 1.68 1.38
C HIS A 13 -20.10 0.18 1.48
N VAL A 14 -19.45 -0.59 0.62
CA VAL A 14 -19.44 -2.05 0.68
C VAL A 14 -18.86 -2.42 2.04
N MET A 15 -19.74 -2.69 2.99
CA MET A 15 -19.38 -3.21 4.30
C MET A 15 -18.89 -4.65 4.09
N SER A 16 -17.56 -4.81 3.97
CA SER A 16 -16.94 -6.13 4.10
C SER A 16 -17.31 -6.73 5.47
N GLU A 17 -17.71 -8.00 5.45
CA GLU A 17 -18.23 -8.76 6.59
C GLU A 17 -17.34 -8.70 7.85
N PRO A 18 -17.88 -9.02 9.04
CA PRO A 18 -17.13 -9.04 10.29
C PRO A 18 -16.12 -10.19 10.32
N GLY A 19 -14.96 -10.01 9.70
CA GLY A 19 -13.86 -10.98 9.77
C GLY A 19 -12.79 -10.85 8.69
N GLU A 20 -13.03 -10.05 7.65
CA GLU A 20 -12.14 -10.02 6.50
C GLU A 20 -10.88 -9.20 6.80
N VAL A 21 -9.74 -9.88 6.80
CA VAL A 21 -8.41 -9.25 6.80
C VAL A 21 -8.23 -8.66 5.39
N PRO A 22 -7.85 -7.38 5.26
CA PRO A 22 -7.59 -6.81 3.94
C PRO A 22 -6.59 -7.67 3.17
N ALA A 23 -6.88 -7.93 1.89
CA ALA A 23 -6.05 -8.79 1.07
C ALA A 23 -4.57 -8.35 1.16
N ARG A 24 -3.67 -9.31 1.38
CA ARG A 24 -2.21 -9.14 1.51
C ARG A 24 -1.71 -8.54 2.84
N VAL A 25 -2.58 -8.18 3.78
CA VAL A 25 -2.15 -7.80 5.14
C VAL A 25 -1.95 -9.08 5.99
N PRO A 26 -0.80 -9.28 6.65
CA PRO A 26 -0.63 -10.39 7.57
C PRO A 26 -1.66 -10.34 8.72
N ARG A 27 -2.37 -11.44 8.97
CA ARG A 27 -3.46 -11.50 9.95
C ARG A 27 -3.08 -11.01 11.35
N GLN A 28 -1.91 -11.40 11.84
CA GLN A 28 -1.45 -11.00 13.18
C GLN A 28 -1.18 -9.49 13.26
N MET A 29 -0.63 -8.89 12.20
CA MET A 29 -0.45 -7.45 12.10
C MET A 29 -1.80 -6.73 12.09
N TRP A 30 -2.78 -7.25 11.33
CA TRP A 30 -4.13 -6.68 11.31
C TRP A 30 -4.87 -6.80 12.65
N GLN A 31 -4.66 -7.91 13.35
CA GLN A 31 -5.20 -8.09 14.69
C GLN A 31 -4.61 -7.08 15.67
N TRP A 32 -3.28 -6.90 15.68
CA TRP A 32 -2.62 -5.88 16.49
C TRP A 32 -3.14 -4.47 16.18
N ILE A 33 -3.29 -4.09 14.89
CA ILE A 33 -3.89 -2.81 14.49
C ILE A 33 -5.31 -2.66 15.09
N GLY A 34 -6.12 -3.71 14.98
CA GLY A 34 -7.49 -3.74 15.50
C GLY A 34 -7.55 -3.64 17.03
N ASP A 35 -6.58 -4.21 17.72
CA ASP A 35 -6.48 -4.17 19.19
C ASP A 35 -6.05 -2.78 19.68
N VAL A 36 -5.17 -2.09 18.93
CA VAL A 36 -4.70 -0.74 19.26
C VAL A 36 -5.72 0.34 18.91
N LEU A 37 -6.25 0.33 17.68
CA LEU A 37 -7.13 1.40 17.19
C LEU A 37 -8.62 1.16 17.46
N GLY A 38 -8.98 -0.08 17.81
CA GLY A 38 -10.35 -0.57 17.69
C GLY A 38 -10.69 -0.98 16.26
N LYS A 39 -11.36 -2.13 16.10
CA LYS A 39 -11.68 -2.76 14.81
C LYS A 39 -12.47 -1.86 13.84
N GLY A 40 -13.31 -0.95 14.35
CA GLY A 40 -14.08 -0.02 13.53
C GLY A 40 -13.22 1.07 12.89
N ARG A 41 -12.33 1.69 13.68
CA ARG A 41 -11.42 2.74 13.21
C ARG A 41 -10.36 2.19 12.26
N ALA A 42 -9.86 0.98 12.53
CA ALA A 42 -8.89 0.30 11.67
C ALA A 42 -9.40 0.09 10.23
N ARG A 43 -10.71 -0.14 10.04
CA ARG A 43 -11.31 -0.41 8.71
C ARG A 43 -11.64 0.85 7.92
N HIS A 44 -11.68 2.01 8.56
CA HIS A 44 -12.05 3.25 7.89
C HIS A 44 -10.94 3.81 6.99
N PHE A 45 -9.69 3.33 7.17
CA PHE A 45 -8.54 3.78 6.41
C PHE A 45 -7.91 2.64 5.60
N ASP A 46 -7.10 3.03 4.62
CA ASP A 46 -6.16 2.11 3.98
C ASP A 46 -5.30 1.37 5.03
N PRO A 47 -4.99 0.08 4.85
CA PRO A 47 -4.27 -0.67 5.88
C PRO A 47 -2.88 -0.12 6.24
N LEU A 48 -2.17 0.56 5.33
CA LEU A 48 -0.92 1.25 5.66
C LEU A 48 -1.18 2.43 6.59
N VAL A 49 -2.23 3.22 6.32
CA VAL A 49 -2.63 4.34 7.17
C VAL A 49 -3.04 3.84 8.55
N SER A 50 -3.85 2.80 8.63
CA SER A 50 -4.22 2.16 9.90
C SER A 50 -3.00 1.65 10.67
N CYS A 51 -1.99 1.10 9.97
CA CYS A 51 -0.74 0.71 10.60
C CYS A 51 0.04 1.90 11.18
N VAL A 52 0.14 3.01 10.45
CA VAL A 52 0.82 4.24 10.91
C VAL A 52 0.10 4.82 12.14
N LEU A 53 -1.24 4.88 12.10
CA LEU A 53 -2.05 5.36 13.22
C LEU A 53 -1.88 4.48 14.47
N ALA A 54 -1.93 3.15 14.31
CA ALA A 54 -1.74 2.21 15.42
C ALA A 54 -0.35 2.39 16.05
N SER A 55 0.69 2.51 15.22
CA SER A 55 2.04 2.78 15.72
C SER A 55 2.13 4.10 16.50
N GLY A 56 1.43 5.15 16.03
CA GLY A 56 1.40 6.44 16.71
C GLY A 56 0.79 6.36 18.12
N GLU A 57 -0.34 5.65 18.27
CA GLU A 57 -0.99 5.46 19.57
C GLU A 57 -0.08 4.68 20.55
N VAL A 58 0.56 3.59 20.08
CA VAL A 58 1.49 2.80 20.89
C VAL A 58 2.68 3.63 21.38
N MET A 59 3.24 4.48 20.53
CA MET A 59 4.35 5.36 20.90
C MET A 59 3.92 6.46 21.88
N ARG A 60 2.70 7.01 21.71
CA ARG A 60 2.15 8.06 22.58
C ARG A 60 1.91 7.55 24.01
N ASP A 61 1.48 6.31 24.15
CA ASP A 61 1.17 5.69 25.45
C ASP A 61 2.39 5.01 26.11
N GLY A 62 3.61 5.22 25.57
CA GLY A 62 4.84 4.63 26.11
C GLY A 62 4.92 3.10 25.96
N GLY A 63 4.04 2.53 25.15
CA GLY A 63 3.80 1.10 25.02
C GLY A 63 4.67 0.38 23.98
N ALA A 64 5.78 0.96 23.53
CA ALA A 64 6.65 0.35 22.51
C ALA A 64 7.07 -1.10 22.87
N ALA A 65 7.18 -1.42 24.16
CA ALA A 65 7.47 -2.76 24.68
C ALA A 65 6.34 -3.79 24.48
N GLN A 66 5.14 -3.38 24.07
CA GLN A 66 3.98 -4.25 23.87
C GLN A 66 3.88 -4.80 22.44
N THR A 67 4.70 -4.30 21.50
CA THR A 67 4.72 -4.83 20.13
C THR A 67 5.61 -6.05 20.05
N SER A 68 5.04 -7.23 19.76
CA SER A 68 5.82 -8.46 19.64
C SER A 68 6.77 -8.42 18.45
N LEU A 69 7.91 -9.14 18.55
CA LEU A 69 8.86 -9.29 17.44
C LEU A 69 8.20 -9.88 16.18
N GLU A 70 7.22 -10.77 16.36
CA GLU A 70 6.46 -11.39 15.27
C GLU A 70 5.65 -10.33 14.48
N VAL A 71 4.98 -9.41 15.18
CA VAL A 71 4.26 -8.29 14.55
C VAL A 71 5.23 -7.39 13.79
N LEU A 72 6.39 -7.07 14.35
CA LEU A 72 7.42 -6.25 13.68
C LEU A 72 7.96 -6.93 12.41
N GLN A 73 8.18 -8.25 12.43
CA GLN A 73 8.61 -9.02 11.26
C GLN A 73 7.53 -9.04 10.17
N HIS A 74 6.26 -9.21 10.55
CA HIS A 74 5.14 -9.15 9.62
C HIS A 74 4.98 -7.76 9.01
N TRP A 75 5.17 -6.72 9.81
CA TRP A 75 5.13 -5.35 9.33
C TRP A 75 6.24 -5.06 8.31
N ALA A 76 7.48 -5.49 8.57
CA ALA A 76 8.57 -5.35 7.60
C ALA A 76 8.25 -6.02 6.26
N ARG A 77 7.72 -7.25 6.28
CA ARG A 77 7.29 -7.98 5.08
C ARG A 77 6.15 -7.26 4.34
N TYR A 78 5.20 -6.69 5.09
CA TYR A 78 4.08 -5.95 4.53
C TYR A 78 4.54 -4.66 3.85
N LEU A 79 5.39 -3.86 4.49
CA LEU A 79 5.95 -2.64 3.89
C LEU A 79 6.71 -2.94 2.60
N ASP A 80 7.52 -3.99 2.60
CA ASP A 80 8.25 -4.45 1.43
C ASP A 80 7.30 -4.88 0.30
N SER A 81 6.26 -5.67 0.62
CA SER A 81 5.23 -6.05 -0.36
C SER A 81 4.46 -4.85 -0.92
N SER A 82 4.13 -3.87 -0.07
CA SER A 82 3.42 -2.66 -0.50
C SER A 82 4.30 -1.78 -1.39
N ARG A 83 5.59 -1.61 -1.07
CA ARG A 83 6.55 -0.91 -1.93
C ARG A 83 6.67 -1.56 -3.31
N ARG A 84 6.75 -2.90 -3.36
CA ARG A 84 6.75 -3.62 -4.64
C ARG A 84 5.50 -3.35 -5.45
N LEU A 85 4.33 -3.40 -4.82
CA LEU A 85 3.07 -3.13 -5.50
C LEU A 85 3.03 -1.70 -6.05
N VAL A 86 3.54 -0.72 -5.31
CA VAL A 86 3.67 0.67 -5.80
C VAL A 86 4.59 0.72 -7.02
N HIS A 87 5.78 0.11 -6.98
CA HIS A 87 6.69 0.08 -8.13
C HIS A 87 6.07 -0.64 -9.34
N GLN A 88 5.34 -1.73 -9.13
CA GLN A 88 4.61 -2.44 -10.19
C GLN A 88 3.52 -1.56 -10.82
N ASN A 89 2.75 -0.84 -9.99
CA ASN A 89 1.73 0.07 -10.48
C ASN A 89 2.34 1.24 -11.25
N GLU A 90 3.40 1.85 -10.74
CA GLU A 90 4.12 2.94 -11.43
C GLU A 90 4.66 2.46 -12.78
N LEU A 91 5.32 1.29 -12.82
CA LEU A 91 5.82 0.68 -14.04
C LEU A 91 4.73 0.49 -15.09
N GLN A 92 3.59 -0.07 -14.67
CA GLN A 92 2.46 -0.30 -15.57
C GLN A 92 1.82 1.02 -16.00
N PHE A 93 1.67 1.98 -15.10
CA PHE A 93 1.09 3.28 -15.39
C PHE A 93 1.89 4.03 -16.46
N ILE A 94 3.22 4.12 -16.31
CA ILE A 94 4.10 4.75 -17.30
C ILE A 94 4.01 4.02 -18.65
N ARG A 95 3.99 2.68 -18.65
CA ARG A 95 3.80 1.89 -19.88
C ARG A 95 2.47 2.18 -20.58
N HIS A 96 1.39 2.35 -19.83
CA HIS A 96 0.08 2.73 -20.39
C HIS A 96 0.12 4.12 -21.01
N LEU A 97 0.76 5.10 -20.34
CA LEU A 97 0.91 6.45 -20.89
C LEU A 97 1.70 6.45 -22.21
N ARG A 98 2.78 5.68 -22.30
CA ARG A 98 3.54 5.48 -23.54
C ARG A 98 2.71 4.82 -24.63
N ALA A 99 1.99 3.74 -24.31
CA ALA A 99 1.11 3.07 -25.26
C ALA A 99 -0.01 3.99 -25.78
N ALA A 100 -0.46 4.94 -24.96
CA ALA A 100 -1.41 5.98 -25.33
C ALA A 100 -0.79 7.15 -26.12
N GLY A 101 0.50 7.07 -26.48
CA GLY A 101 1.21 8.07 -27.28
C GLY A 101 1.50 9.38 -26.56
N ARG A 102 1.53 9.39 -25.22
CA ARG A 102 1.91 10.58 -24.45
C ARG A 102 3.38 10.93 -24.63
N SER A 103 3.68 12.22 -24.68
CA SER A 103 5.05 12.73 -24.74
C SER A 103 5.74 12.60 -23.38
N ASP A 104 7.07 12.56 -23.36
CA ASP A 104 7.84 12.45 -22.10
C ASP A 104 7.51 13.55 -21.07
N PRO A 105 7.34 14.84 -21.45
CA PRO A 105 6.91 15.87 -20.49
C PRO A 105 5.54 15.57 -19.86
N GLU A 106 4.58 15.07 -20.64
CA GLU A 106 3.26 14.68 -20.12
C GLU A 106 3.36 13.45 -19.20
N ILE A 107 4.20 12.48 -19.56
CA ILE A 107 4.45 11.30 -18.73
C ILE A 107 5.01 11.73 -17.37
N ARG A 108 6.03 12.60 -17.34
CA ARG A 108 6.60 13.09 -16.07
C ARG A 108 5.56 13.80 -15.22
N SER A 109 4.75 14.66 -15.83
CA SER A 109 3.71 15.39 -15.11
C SER A 109 2.64 14.46 -14.53
N LEU A 110 2.12 13.51 -15.33
CA LEU A 110 1.05 12.61 -14.91
C LEU A 110 1.51 11.55 -13.92
N ALA A 111 2.75 11.05 -14.08
CA ALA A 111 3.35 10.10 -13.14
C ALA A 111 4.02 10.79 -11.93
N VAL A 112 3.93 12.12 -11.85
CA VAL A 112 4.49 12.93 -10.75
C VAL A 112 5.98 12.64 -10.54
N LEU A 113 6.72 12.57 -11.65
CA LEU A 113 8.17 12.36 -11.66
C LEU A 113 8.90 13.70 -11.68
N ASP A 114 10.16 13.70 -11.24
CA ASP A 114 11.02 14.87 -11.37
C ASP A 114 11.13 15.31 -12.85
N PRO A 115 11.14 16.62 -13.16
CA PRO A 115 11.16 17.12 -14.54
C PRO A 115 12.33 16.62 -15.38
N ASP A 116 13.45 16.29 -14.74
CA ASP A 116 14.68 15.82 -15.39
C ASP A 116 14.76 14.29 -15.47
N THR A 117 13.71 13.58 -15.05
CA THR A 117 13.70 12.10 -15.05
C THR A 117 13.80 11.56 -16.47
N ASP A 118 14.80 10.72 -16.74
CA ASP A 118 14.84 9.88 -17.94
C ASP A 118 13.81 8.74 -17.79
N ILE A 119 12.81 8.70 -18.68
CA ILE A 119 11.70 7.75 -18.61
C ILE A 119 12.18 6.31 -18.86
N ASP A 120 13.13 6.09 -19.77
CA ASP A 120 13.66 4.75 -20.08
C ASP A 120 14.52 4.22 -18.94
N ALA A 121 15.34 5.09 -18.34
CA ALA A 121 16.10 4.76 -17.14
C ALA A 121 15.15 4.40 -15.97
N ARG A 122 14.09 5.19 -15.77
CA ARG A 122 13.10 4.94 -14.70
C ARG A 122 12.35 3.62 -14.92
N LEU A 123 11.92 3.32 -16.14
CA LEU A 123 11.29 2.04 -16.46
C LEU A 123 12.24 0.86 -16.17
N THR A 124 13.51 0.99 -16.55
CA THR A 124 14.54 -0.03 -16.29
C THR A 124 14.76 -0.23 -14.78
N GLU A 125 14.84 0.86 -14.02
CA GLU A 125 14.97 0.82 -12.56
C GLU A 125 13.78 0.12 -11.90
N LEU A 126 12.55 0.52 -12.27
CA LEU A 126 11.32 -0.08 -11.74
C LEU A 126 11.26 -1.58 -12.02
N GLU A 127 11.63 -2.02 -13.23
CA GLU A 127 11.71 -3.45 -13.54
C GLU A 127 12.69 -4.20 -12.63
N GLN A 128 13.85 -3.60 -12.33
CA GLN A 128 14.81 -4.21 -11.41
C GLN A 128 14.28 -4.27 -9.97
N LEU A 129 13.63 -3.20 -9.50
CA LEU A 129 13.04 -3.13 -8.16
C LEU A 129 11.91 -4.14 -7.99
N VAL A 130 11.15 -4.41 -9.05
CA VAL A 130 10.12 -5.46 -9.06
C VAL A 130 10.77 -6.85 -9.04
N ARG A 131 11.79 -7.11 -9.87
CA ARG A 131 12.41 -8.44 -10.02
C ARG A 131 13.34 -8.86 -8.88
N ARG A 132 14.04 -7.93 -8.22
CA ARG A 132 15.10 -8.25 -7.22
C ARG A 132 14.62 -9.06 -6.01
N VAL A 133 13.32 -9.13 -5.75
CA VAL A 133 12.77 -9.80 -4.55
C VAL A 133 12.10 -11.15 -4.84
N ASP A 134 11.92 -11.52 -6.12
CA ASP A 134 11.45 -12.86 -6.51
C ASP A 134 12.54 -13.94 -6.38
N ARG A 135 13.73 -13.57 -5.88
CA ARG A 135 14.75 -14.57 -5.53
C ARG A 135 14.25 -15.29 -4.26
N PRO A 136 13.96 -16.60 -4.32
CA PRO A 136 13.62 -17.36 -3.11
C PRO A 136 14.76 -17.21 -2.10
N PRO A 137 14.45 -17.15 -0.79
CA PRO A 137 15.49 -17.09 0.23
C PRO A 137 16.48 -18.25 0.01
N PRO A 138 17.80 -18.02 0.14
CA PRO A 138 18.76 -19.10 0.03
C PRO A 138 18.35 -20.22 1.00
N PRO A 139 18.46 -21.50 0.61
CA PRO A 139 18.06 -22.60 1.47
C PRO A 139 18.76 -22.44 2.81
N GLN A 140 17.96 -22.38 3.89
CA GLN A 140 18.51 -22.33 5.24
C GLN A 140 19.36 -23.59 5.41
N ARG A 141 20.68 -23.41 5.52
CA ARG A 141 21.55 -24.52 5.93
C ARG A 141 21.12 -24.86 7.36
N GLN A 142 20.49 -26.02 7.52
CA GLN A 142 20.30 -26.63 8.84
C GLN A 142 21.70 -26.80 9.44
N ALA A 143 21.94 -26.10 10.54
CA ALA A 143 23.13 -26.23 11.38
C ALA A 143 22.75 -27.04 12.62
#